data_AF-A0A0R1IX22-F1
#
_entry.id   AF-A0A0R1IX22-F1
#
_cell.length_a   1.000
_cell.length_b   1.000
_cell.length_c   1.000
_cell.angle_alpha   90.00
_cell.angle_beta   90.00
_cell.angle_gamma   90.00
#
_symmetry.space_group_name_H-M   'P 1'
#
loop_
_entity.id
_entity.type
_entity.pdbx_description
1 polymer ?
#
loop_
_entity_poly.entity_id
_entity_poly.type
_entity_poly.pdbx_seq_one_letter_code
_entity_poly.pdbx_strand_id
1 'polypeptide(L)'
;MFFEPNKVAAGGATGIAILLYEGWSIPTSLSVFIINIIMLIFSYFHLDKMTTVKLVFGSFMLPVLLYLTPVYNIIPGNRLVSIIVGSIIFGIGVAILYTLDMSSGGTTVPPMIIHKSFGIDKYISLFVIDGLVCFGNIALTGFMSFFLALMSVGISSAAIKLVTIIEDKYADA
;
A
#
# COMPACT_ATOMS: atom_id res chain seq x y z
N MET A 1 -10.71 4.92 -5.69
CA MET A 1 -10.71 6.29 -6.29
C MET A 1 -9.68 6.47 -7.41
N PHE A 2 -8.40 6.20 -7.15
CA PHE A 2 -7.34 6.41 -8.16
C PHE A 2 -6.94 5.12 -8.89
N PHE A 3 -6.70 4.05 -8.14
CA PHE A 3 -6.17 2.79 -8.67
C PHE A 3 -7.24 1.86 -9.21
N GLU A 4 -8.17 1.44 -8.34
CA GLU A 4 -9.23 0.47 -8.65
C GLU A 4 -10.16 0.90 -9.79
N PRO A 5 -10.72 2.13 -9.85
CA PRO A 5 -11.56 2.54 -10.98
C PRO A 5 -10.80 2.58 -12.31
N ASN A 6 -9.47 2.65 -12.22
CA ASN A 6 -8.58 2.62 -13.35
C ASN A 6 -7.95 1.23 -13.55
N LYS A 7 -8.37 0.17 -12.84
CA LYS A 7 -7.85 -1.20 -13.02
C LYS A 7 -6.31 -1.30 -12.95
N VAL A 8 -5.68 -0.53 -12.07
CA VAL A 8 -4.23 -0.56 -11.86
C VAL A 8 -3.94 -1.09 -10.48
N ALA A 9 -3.32 -2.26 -10.38
CA ALA A 9 -2.85 -2.82 -9.11
C ALA A 9 -1.41 -2.38 -8.84
N ALA A 10 -1.25 -1.27 -8.14
CA ALA A 10 0.04 -0.62 -7.86
C ALA A 10 0.78 -1.18 -6.62
N GLY A 11 0.64 -2.47 -6.32
CA GLY A 11 1.11 -3.03 -5.06
C GLY A 11 0.20 -2.74 -3.88
N GLY A 12 0.64 -3.06 -2.67
CA GLY A 12 -0.23 -3.02 -1.51
C GLY A 12 -1.06 -4.29 -1.34
N ALA A 13 -1.65 -4.49 -0.15
CA ALA A 13 -2.80 -5.38 -0.01
C ALA A 13 -3.97 -4.93 -0.91
N THR A 14 -4.11 -3.62 -1.13
CA THR A 14 -5.10 -3.06 -2.05
C THR A 14 -4.80 -3.44 -3.51
N GLY A 15 -3.54 -3.47 -3.95
CA GLY A 15 -3.19 -3.94 -5.29
C GLY A 15 -3.51 -5.42 -5.48
N ILE A 16 -3.17 -6.26 -4.49
CA ILE A 16 -3.58 -7.67 -4.50
C ILE A 16 -5.11 -7.79 -4.57
N ALA A 17 -5.83 -6.98 -3.79
CA ALA A 17 -7.29 -6.95 -3.80
C ALA A 17 -7.88 -6.50 -5.15
N ILE A 18 -7.29 -5.51 -5.82
CA ILE A 18 -7.67 -5.09 -7.18
C ILE A 18 -7.48 -6.24 -8.17
N LEU A 19 -6.38 -6.99 -8.08
CA LEU A 19 -6.16 -8.17 -8.93
C LEU A 19 -7.22 -9.25 -8.66
N LEU A 20 -7.54 -9.52 -7.39
CA LEU A 20 -8.58 -10.48 -7.03
C LEU A 20 -9.96 -10.06 -7.55
N TYR A 21 -10.26 -8.76 -7.51
CA TYR A 21 -11.48 -8.22 -8.09
C TYR A 21 -11.51 -8.36 -9.62
N GLU A 22 -10.45 -7.99 -10.33
CA GLU A 22 -10.42 -8.08 -11.80
C GLU A 22 -10.41 -9.53 -12.31
N GLY A 23 -9.83 -10.48 -11.56
CA GLY A 23 -9.81 -11.89 -11.93
C GLY A 23 -11.07 -12.68 -11.54
N TRP A 24 -11.64 -12.39 -10.37
CA TRP A 24 -12.70 -13.22 -9.77
C TRP A 24 -13.88 -12.43 -9.19
N SER A 25 -13.91 -11.11 -9.36
CA SER A 25 -14.95 -10.21 -8.80
C SER A 25 -15.08 -10.31 -7.27
N ILE A 26 -14.01 -10.69 -6.58
CA ILE A 26 -13.97 -10.70 -5.12
C ILE A 26 -13.88 -9.24 -4.64
N PRO A 27 -14.78 -8.77 -3.75
CA PRO A 27 -14.77 -7.38 -3.30
C PRO A 27 -13.41 -6.95 -2.73
N THR A 28 -12.95 -5.77 -3.14
CA THR A 28 -11.65 -5.22 -2.75
C THR A 28 -11.54 -5.05 -1.23
N SER A 29 -12.59 -4.54 -0.58
CA SER A 29 -12.64 -4.36 0.88
C SER A 29 -12.52 -5.68 1.64
N LEU A 30 -13.21 -6.73 1.18
CA LEU A 30 -13.14 -8.07 1.77
C LEU A 30 -11.73 -8.67 1.63
N SER A 31 -11.12 -8.54 0.45
CA SER A 31 -9.78 -9.03 0.19
C SER A 31 -8.74 -8.34 1.08
N VAL A 32 -8.79 -7.01 1.17
CA VAL A 32 -7.91 -6.23 2.06
C VAL A 32 -8.12 -6.63 3.52
N PHE A 33 -9.37 -6.82 3.95
CA PHE A 33 -9.67 -7.27 5.31
C PHE A 33 -9.00 -8.61 5.63
N ILE A 34 -9.15 -9.62 4.78
CA ILE A 34 -8.55 -10.94 4.98
C ILE A 34 -7.01 -10.86 5.01
N ILE A 35 -6.40 -10.14 4.06
CA ILE A 35 -4.95 -9.96 4.01
C ILE A 35 -4.47 -9.26 5.28
N ASN A 36 -5.20 -8.25 5.77
CA ASN A 36 -4.87 -7.53 6.99
C ASN A 36 -4.93 -8.42 8.23
N ILE A 37 -5.91 -9.32 8.35
CA ILE A 37 -5.97 -10.29 9.44
C ILE A 37 -4.74 -11.22 9.42
N ILE A 38 -4.36 -11.73 8.24
CA ILE A 38 -3.17 -12.59 8.11
C ILE A 38 -1.92 -11.83 8.54
N MET A 39 -1.78 -10.57 8.13
CA MET A 39 -0.62 -9.74 8.46
C MET A 39 -0.59 -9.32 9.93
N LEU A 40 -1.73 -9.15 10.59
CA LEU A 40 -1.80 -8.93 12.04
C LEU A 40 -1.34 -10.15 12.84
N ILE A 41 -1.67 -11.35 12.37
CA ILE A 41 -1.15 -12.58 12.97
C ILE A 41 0.37 -12.62 12.81
N PHE A 42 0.89 -12.32 11.62
CA PHE A 42 2.33 -12.26 11.39
C PHE A 42 3.04 -11.20 12.24
N SER A 43 2.45 -10.00 12.37
CA SER A 43 3.04 -8.92 13.17
C SER A 43 3.12 -9.30 14.64
N TYR A 44 2.12 -9.98 15.19
CA TYR A 44 2.12 -10.44 16.59
C TYR A 44 3.34 -11.31 16.93
N PHE A 45 3.84 -12.13 16.00
CA PHE A 45 4.99 -13.00 16.23
C PHE A 45 6.36 -12.32 16.00
N HIS A 46 6.43 -11.25 15.22
CA HIS A 46 7.71 -10.67 14.78
C HIS A 46 7.94 -9.23 15.28
N LEU A 47 6.87 -8.44 15.44
CA LEU A 47 6.93 -7.09 15.98
C LEU A 47 6.69 -7.10 17.48
N ASP A 48 7.05 -6.00 18.15
CA ASP A 48 6.73 -5.85 19.57
C ASP A 48 5.22 -5.61 19.76
N LYS A 49 4.74 -5.80 20.99
CA LYS A 49 3.31 -5.71 21.32
C LYS A 49 2.74 -4.32 21.04
N MET A 50 3.50 -3.26 21.31
CA MET A 50 3.03 -1.89 21.14
C MET A 50 2.83 -1.57 19.66
N THR A 51 3.83 -1.90 18.84
CA THR A 51 3.75 -1.79 17.37
C THR A 51 2.57 -2.60 16.85
N THR A 52 2.42 -3.86 17.25
CA THR A 52 1.29 -4.72 16.83
C THR A 52 -0.08 -4.09 17.16
N VAL A 53 -0.26 -3.54 18.35
CA VAL A 53 -1.52 -2.86 18.74
C VAL A 53 -1.78 -1.64 17.87
N LYS A 54 -0.76 -0.85 17.53
CA LYS A 54 -0.93 0.29 16.61
C LYS A 54 -1.37 -0.17 15.21
N LEU A 55 -0.84 -1.29 14.71
CA LEU A 55 -1.21 -1.85 13.41
C LEU A 55 -2.68 -2.29 13.34
N VAL A 56 -3.29 -2.71 14.46
CA VAL A 56 -4.70 -3.10 14.51
C VAL A 56 -5.57 -1.98 13.94
N PHE A 57 -5.35 -0.75 14.39
CA PHE A 57 -6.16 0.39 13.96
C PHE A 57 -6.13 0.59 12.43
N GLY A 58 -4.94 0.65 11.82
CA GLY A 58 -4.81 0.78 10.37
C GLY A 58 -5.38 -0.42 9.61
N SER A 59 -5.14 -1.62 10.13
CA SER A 59 -5.55 -2.89 9.53
C SER A 59 -7.08 -3.06 9.46
N PHE A 60 -7.81 -2.53 10.42
CA PHE A 60 -9.28 -2.55 10.40
C PHE A 60 -9.88 -1.32 9.72
N MET A 61 -9.27 -0.14 9.90
CA MET A 61 -9.85 1.09 9.37
C MET A 61 -9.79 1.17 7.84
N LEU A 62 -8.69 0.71 7.22
CA LEU A 62 -8.58 0.72 5.76
C LEU A 62 -9.71 -0.07 5.05
N PRO A 63 -9.95 -1.36 5.33
CA PRO A 63 -11.02 -2.11 4.66
C PRO A 63 -12.42 -1.58 4.98
N VAL A 64 -12.66 -1.04 6.18
CA VAL A 64 -13.93 -0.38 6.52
C VAL A 64 -14.13 0.86 5.65
N LEU A 65 -13.12 1.71 5.51
CA LEU A 65 -13.19 2.88 4.63
C LEU A 65 -13.37 2.48 3.17
N LEU A 66 -12.73 1.42 2.70
CA LEU A 66 -12.93 0.88 1.35
C LEU A 66 -14.37 0.36 1.14
N TYR A 67 -14.98 -0.24 2.15
CA TYR A 67 -16.37 -0.71 2.07
C TYR A 67 -17.37 0.45 2.04
N LEU A 68 -17.15 1.49 2.86
CA LEU A 68 -18.03 2.65 2.94
C LEU A 68 -17.86 3.62 1.75
N THR A 69 -16.67 3.67 1.16
CA THR A 69 -16.34 4.60 0.09
C THR A 69 -16.69 3.96 -1.26
N PRO A 70 -17.60 4.56 -2.06
CA PRO A 70 -17.93 4.02 -3.37
C PRO A 70 -16.72 4.06 -4.31
N VAL A 71 -16.61 3.04 -5.16
CA VAL A 71 -15.60 2.98 -6.22
C VAL A 71 -15.94 4.02 -7.29
N TYR A 72 -15.36 5.21 -7.14
CA TYR A 72 -15.59 6.34 -8.05
C TYR A 72 -14.27 6.86 -8.62
N ASN A 73 -14.23 7.11 -9.94
CA ASN A 73 -13.06 7.70 -10.59
C ASN A 73 -13.12 9.23 -10.48
N ILE A 74 -12.27 9.80 -9.61
CA ILE A 74 -12.21 11.24 -9.37
C ILE A 74 -11.67 12.01 -10.58
N ILE A 75 -10.86 11.36 -11.43
CA ILE A 75 -10.23 11.99 -12.60
C ILE A 75 -10.57 11.14 -13.85
N PRO A 76 -11.84 11.18 -14.30
CA PRO A 76 -12.28 10.38 -15.44
C PRO A 76 -11.58 10.84 -16.73
N GLY A 77 -11.30 9.88 -17.63
CA GLY A 77 -10.66 10.16 -18.92
C GLY A 77 -9.14 10.38 -18.88
N ASN A 78 -8.52 10.50 -17.70
CA ASN A 78 -7.06 10.62 -17.57
C ASN A 78 -6.48 9.65 -16.54
N ARG A 79 -6.24 8.42 -17.01
CA ARG A 79 -5.69 7.31 -16.21
C ARG A 79 -4.32 7.68 -15.62
N LEU A 80 -3.44 8.28 -16.40
CA LEU A 80 -2.08 8.62 -15.99
C LEU A 80 -2.07 9.63 -14.84
N VAL A 81 -2.85 10.71 -14.95
CA VAL A 81 -2.94 11.73 -13.89
C VAL A 81 -3.55 11.13 -12.62
N SER A 82 -4.58 10.28 -12.75
CA SER A 82 -5.17 9.59 -11.60
C SER A 82 -4.14 8.76 -10.83
N ILE A 83 -3.30 8.01 -11.56
CA ILE A 83 -2.23 7.21 -10.95
C ILE A 83 -1.17 8.09 -10.30
N ILE A 84 -0.70 9.16 -10.93
CA ILE A 84 0.30 10.06 -10.34
C ILE A 84 -0.21 10.66 -9.03
N VAL A 85 -1.41 11.26 -9.05
CA VAL A 85 -2.00 11.91 -7.88
C VAL A 85 -2.24 10.89 -6.76
N GLY A 86 -2.83 9.74 -7.10
CA GLY A 86 -3.04 8.65 -6.15
C GLY A 86 -1.75 8.14 -5.52
N SER A 87 -0.66 8.05 -6.30
CA SER A 87 0.64 7.55 -5.82
C SER A 87 1.31 8.49 -4.84
N ILE A 88 1.22 9.81 -5.07
CA ILE A 88 1.76 10.83 -4.16
C ILE A 88 0.99 10.80 -2.85
N ILE A 89 -0.34 10.83 -2.90
CA ILE A 89 -1.20 10.79 -1.70
C ILE A 89 -0.96 9.50 -0.91
N PHE A 90 -0.92 8.36 -1.59
CA PHE A 90 -0.63 7.07 -0.97
C PHE A 90 0.76 7.05 -0.32
N GLY A 91 1.79 7.50 -1.04
CA GLY A 91 3.16 7.54 -0.54
C GLY A 91 3.30 8.39 0.71
N ILE A 92 2.71 9.59 0.73
CA ILE A 92 2.70 10.46 1.92
C ILE A 92 1.97 9.79 3.09
N GLY A 93 0.79 9.20 2.84
CA GLY A 93 0.03 8.51 3.88
C GLY A 93 0.80 7.33 4.50
N VAL A 94 1.44 6.52 3.67
CA VAL A 94 2.29 5.40 4.14
C VAL A 94 3.51 5.93 4.90
N ALA A 95 4.12 7.03 4.44
CA ALA A 95 5.24 7.63 5.14
C ALA A 95 4.87 8.01 6.58
N ILE A 96 3.77 8.76 6.75
CA ILE A 96 3.27 9.17 8.07
C ILE A 96 3.00 7.95 8.98
N LEU A 97 2.46 6.86 8.42
CA LEU A 97 2.27 5.64 9.19
C LEU A 97 3.61 5.07 9.64
N TYR A 98 4.60 4.99 8.75
CA TYR A 98 5.90 4.46 9.08
C TYR A 98 6.68 5.32 10.06
N THR A 99 6.56 6.65 10.05
CA THR A 99 7.21 7.51 11.05
C THR A 99 6.65 7.29 12.46
N LEU A 100 5.38 6.86 12.57
CA LEU A 100 4.71 6.58 13.84
C LEU A 100 4.84 5.12 14.32
N ASP A 101 5.66 4.31 13.65
CA ASP A 101 5.71 2.85 13.78
C ASP A 101 4.33 2.20 13.65
N MET A 102 3.60 2.63 12.63
CA MET A 102 2.30 2.12 12.24
C MET A 102 2.32 1.62 10.79
N SER A 103 1.26 0.93 10.41
CA SER A 103 1.03 0.45 9.06
C SER A 103 -0.47 0.43 8.79
N SER A 104 -0.86 0.51 7.52
CA SER A 104 -2.26 0.36 7.09
C SER A 104 -2.71 -1.11 7.06
N GLY A 105 -1.88 -2.01 7.58
CA GLY A 105 -2.00 -3.45 7.45
C GLY A 105 -1.41 -3.96 6.14
N GLY A 106 -1.67 -5.24 5.85
CA GLY A 106 -1.39 -5.79 4.54
C GLY A 106 0.10 -5.82 4.21
N THR A 107 0.46 -5.52 2.96
CA THR A 107 1.86 -5.55 2.51
C THR A 107 2.72 -4.41 3.07
N THR A 108 2.16 -3.50 3.86
CA THR A 108 2.96 -2.51 4.61
C THR A 108 3.48 -3.07 5.94
N VAL A 109 3.04 -4.27 6.37
CA VAL A 109 3.55 -4.96 7.55
C VAL A 109 4.92 -5.62 7.33
N PRO A 110 5.15 -6.40 6.26
CA PRO A 110 6.46 -7.03 6.05
C PRO A 110 7.63 -6.05 6.02
N PRO A 111 7.55 -4.84 5.42
CA PRO A 111 8.60 -3.84 5.53
C PRO A 111 8.99 -3.47 6.97
N MET A 112 8.01 -3.40 7.89
CA MET A 112 8.30 -3.15 9.31
C MET A 112 9.04 -4.33 9.95
N ILE A 113 8.65 -5.57 9.61
CA ILE A 113 9.31 -6.78 10.10
C ILE A 113 10.75 -6.87 9.59
N ILE A 114 10.94 -6.62 8.29
CA ILE A 114 12.25 -6.64 7.64
C ILE A 114 13.14 -5.54 8.22
N HIS A 115 12.61 -4.34 8.41
CA HIS A 115 13.36 -3.24 9.04
C HIS A 115 13.80 -3.60 10.46
N LYS A 116 12.90 -4.14 11.29
CA LYS A 116 13.23 -4.56 12.65
C LYS A 116 14.28 -5.68 12.70
N SER A 117 14.26 -6.60 11.74
CA SER A 117 15.10 -7.79 11.74
C SER A 117 16.47 -7.56 11.09
N PHE A 118 16.53 -6.72 10.04
CA PHE A 118 17.71 -6.56 9.17
C PHE A 118 18.17 -5.11 9.02
N GLY A 119 17.45 -4.12 9.55
CA GLY A 119 17.79 -2.70 9.41
C GLY A 119 17.58 -2.13 8.00
N ILE A 120 16.95 -2.86 7.08
CA ILE A 120 16.67 -2.38 5.72
C ILE A 120 15.56 -1.32 5.78
N ASP A 121 15.72 -0.22 5.06
CA ASP A 121 14.71 0.84 5.01
C ASP A 121 13.33 0.30 4.57
N LYS A 122 12.29 0.74 5.29
CA LYS A 122 10.89 0.35 5.05
C LYS A 122 10.46 0.64 3.60
N TYR A 123 10.88 1.75 3.00
CA TYR A 123 10.51 2.10 1.62
C TYR A 123 11.15 1.17 0.58
N ILE A 124 12.38 0.67 0.80
CA ILE A 124 13.05 -0.25 -0.12
C ILE A 124 12.32 -1.60 -0.12
N SER A 125 12.05 -2.12 1.07
CA SER A 125 11.33 -3.39 1.23
C SER A 125 9.95 -3.32 0.61
N LEU A 126 9.22 -2.20 0.84
CA LEU A 126 7.91 -1.99 0.23
C LEU A 126 7.98 -1.90 -1.29
N PHE A 127 8.95 -1.17 -1.85
CA PHE A 127 9.15 -1.05 -3.29
C PHE A 127 9.31 -2.42 -3.97
N VAL A 128 10.09 -3.33 -3.38
CA VAL A 128 10.29 -4.68 -3.91
C VAL A 128 9.00 -5.50 -3.83
N ILE A 129 8.34 -5.51 -2.66
CA ILE A 129 7.11 -6.28 -2.45
C ILE A 129 6.01 -5.80 -3.41
N ASP A 130 5.81 -4.49 -3.51
CA ASP A 130 4.78 -3.90 -4.36
C ASP A 130 5.11 -4.06 -5.85
N GLY A 131 6.40 -4.00 -6.22
CA GLY A 131 6.88 -4.32 -7.56
C GLY A 131 6.55 -5.75 -7.98
N LEU A 132 6.64 -6.72 -7.06
CA LEU A 132 6.23 -8.11 -7.35
C LEU A 132 4.73 -8.23 -7.61
N VAL A 133 3.89 -7.53 -6.83
CA VAL A 133 2.44 -7.50 -7.06
C VAL A 133 2.10 -6.91 -8.42
N CYS A 134 2.88 -5.93 -8.91
CA CYS A 134 2.64 -5.30 -10.20
C CYS A 134 2.57 -6.32 -11.35
N PHE A 135 3.38 -7.39 -11.32
CA PHE A 135 3.38 -8.43 -12.36
C PHE A 135 2.02 -9.09 -12.57
N GLY A 136 1.17 -9.15 -11.54
CA GLY A 136 -0.19 -9.68 -11.67
C GLY A 136 -1.04 -8.90 -12.66
N ASN A 137 -0.75 -7.61 -12.90
CA ASN A 137 -1.45 -6.82 -13.91
C ASN A 137 -1.26 -7.41 -15.32
N ILE A 138 -0.10 -7.99 -15.64
CA ILE A 138 0.15 -8.55 -16.99
C ILE A 138 -0.90 -9.60 -17.33
N ALA A 139 -1.25 -10.46 -16.37
CA ALA A 139 -2.20 -11.54 -16.56
C ALA A 139 -3.66 -11.07 -16.50
N LEU A 140 -3.99 -10.09 -15.64
CA LEU A 140 -5.38 -9.79 -15.30
C LEU A 140 -5.91 -8.47 -15.89
N THR A 141 -5.05 -7.46 -16.07
CA THR A 141 -5.47 -6.11 -16.49
C THR A 141 -4.68 -5.55 -17.68
N GLY A 142 -3.67 -6.27 -18.16
CA GLY A 142 -2.84 -5.96 -19.33
C GLY A 142 -1.58 -5.13 -19.07
N PHE A 143 -0.73 -5.07 -20.09
CA PHE A 143 0.60 -4.43 -20.02
C PHE A 143 0.58 -2.94 -19.67
N MET A 144 -0.41 -2.18 -20.15
CA MET A 144 -0.50 -0.75 -19.81
C MET A 144 -0.69 -0.55 -18.30
N SER A 145 -1.51 -1.38 -17.68
CA SER A 145 -1.77 -1.37 -16.25
C SER A 145 -0.52 -1.73 -15.45
N PHE A 146 0.28 -2.70 -15.95
CA PHE A 146 1.57 -3.08 -15.37
C PHE A 146 2.57 -1.90 -15.35
N PHE A 147 2.76 -1.19 -16.46
CA PHE A 147 3.69 -0.05 -16.50
C PHE A 147 3.20 1.11 -15.62
N LEU A 148 1.89 1.39 -15.61
CA LEU A 148 1.31 2.38 -14.70
C LEU A 148 1.49 1.99 -13.23
N ALA A 149 1.37 0.71 -12.90
CA ALA A 149 1.59 0.18 -11.56
C ALA A 149 3.07 0.34 -11.13
N LEU A 150 4.03 -0.01 -12.00
CA LEU A 150 5.46 0.19 -11.71
C LEU A 150 5.81 1.67 -11.52
N MET A 151 5.27 2.55 -12.37
CA MET A 151 5.42 4.00 -12.21
C MET A 151 4.85 4.46 -10.86
N SER A 152 3.68 3.96 -10.48
CA SER A 152 3.05 4.26 -9.19
C SER A 152 3.93 3.85 -8.02
N VAL A 153 4.44 2.62 -8.01
CA VAL A 153 5.33 2.11 -6.95
C VAL A 153 6.59 2.98 -6.84
N GLY A 154 7.17 3.41 -7.97
CA GLY A 154 8.30 4.34 -7.98
C GLY A 154 7.97 5.70 -7.37
N ILE A 155 6.84 6.31 -7.76
CA ILE A 155 6.40 7.62 -7.24
C ILE A 155 6.10 7.53 -5.73
N SER A 156 5.35 6.51 -5.31
CA SER A 156 5.01 6.31 -3.90
C SER A 156 6.25 6.05 -3.06
N SER A 157 7.21 5.25 -3.54
CA SER A 157 8.48 5.02 -2.84
C SER A 157 9.32 6.30 -2.71
N ALA A 158 9.35 7.14 -3.74
CA ALA A 158 10.04 8.43 -3.68
C ALA A 158 9.38 9.39 -2.68
N ALA A 159 8.05 9.45 -2.67
CA ALA A 159 7.29 10.21 -1.69
C ALA A 159 7.55 9.73 -0.25
N ILE A 160 7.57 8.42 0.00
CA ILE A 160 7.89 7.86 1.32
C ILE A 160 9.29 8.30 1.75
N LYS A 161 10.29 8.08 0.91
CA LYS A 161 11.68 8.47 1.20
C LYS A 161 11.82 9.96 1.50
N LEU A 162 11.17 10.82 0.73
CA LEU A 162 11.24 12.27 0.90
C LEU A 162 10.67 12.69 2.26
N VAL A 163 9.50 12.18 2.63
CA VAL A 163 8.85 12.53 3.90
C VAL A 163 9.67 12.03 5.09
N THR A 164 10.22 10.82 5.03
CA THR A 164 11.09 10.30 6.10
C THR A 164 12.34 11.14 6.29
N ILE A 165 13.02 11.54 5.20
CA ILE A 165 14.21 12.42 5.29
C ILE A 165 13.86 13.78 5.90
N ILE A 166 12.70 14.33 5.55
CA ILE A 166 12.25 15.61 6.10
C ILE A 166 12.02 15.47 7.60
N GLU A 167 11.33 14.43 8.05
CA GLU A 167 11.09 14.18 9.47
C GLU A 167 12.41 14.09 10.25
N ASP A 168 13.34 13.25 9.82
CA ASP A 168 14.63 13.04 10.49
C ASP A 168 15.36 14.39 10.69
N LYS A 169 15.34 15.26 9.67
CA LYS A 169 15.97 16.58 9.74
C LYS A 169 15.36 17.52 10.79
N TYR A 170 14.06 17.40 11.08
CA TYR A 170 13.37 18.24 12.06
C TYR A 170 13.29 17.61 13.45
N ALA A 171 13.50 16.30 13.57
CA ALA A 171 13.59 15.61 14.86
C ALA A 171 14.90 15.96 15.62
N ASP A 172 15.95 16.31 14.88
CA ASP A 172 17.27 16.70 15.40
C ASP A 172 17.42 18.22 15.70
N ALA A 173 16.36 19.02 15.56
CA ALA A 173 16.36 20.48 15.73
C ALA A 173 15.68 20.94 17.04
#